data_AF-A0A542ZQV1-F1
#
_entry.id   AF-A0A542ZQV1-F1
#
_cell.length_a   1.000
_cell.length_b   1.000
_cell.length_c   1.000
_cell.angle_alpha   90.00
_cell.angle_beta   90.00
_cell.angle_gamma   90.00
#
_symmetry.space_group_name_H-M   'P 1'
#
loop_
_entity.id
_entity.type
_entity.pdbx_description
1 polymer ?
#
loop_
_entity_poly.entity_id
_entity_poly.type
_entity_poly.pdbx_seq_one_letter_code
_entity_poly.pdbx_strand_id
1 'polypeptide(L)'
;MPKIPSRLGGFIVKHCGDYFRTVRKLDAPGPRPRTRPNSVDAPGATPSRHRPDAPSGRTPQQQQWDDGLTRRPDGRTTHRNDPPGTYRDRNGRLHDDKGPFTKDPNPRPSSDKPIDHRAQRGSPEKHTVSDDTWNSNVSKREDLQGANTSARQEYDEISRELGVSDISPSDARKMTPEEARSRGLTDDQYQDLRGAAETEGAASQRLRNHSEDMGHQATQDVMRRRGEEPIPSSGRGSGRFDEMSISRDAQGNPTSLNIYEAKGGDSPLGARDTPHGRAQQGSPEYLSDVMQRDPDLRDFLQRNPDIAEGLASGKINVHYSEVRAHPSRDVTITPFQ
;
A
#
# COMPACT_ATOMS: atom_id res chain seq x y z
N MET A 1 19.69 -5.46 -27.01
CA MET A 1 19.16 -5.37 -25.63
C MET A 1 19.79 -4.17 -24.95
N PRO A 2 19.02 -3.18 -24.48
CA PRO A 2 19.59 -2.02 -23.81
C PRO A 2 20.08 -2.44 -22.41
N LYS A 3 21.36 -2.18 -22.12
CA LYS A 3 21.97 -2.39 -20.81
C LYS A 3 21.47 -1.32 -19.85
N ILE A 4 20.98 -1.74 -18.68
CA ILE A 4 20.61 -0.87 -17.56
C ILE A 4 21.88 -0.16 -17.04
N PRO A 5 21.83 1.13 -16.66
CA PRO A 5 23.00 1.83 -16.14
C PRO A 5 23.49 1.20 -14.83
N SER A 6 24.80 1.04 -14.70
CA SER A 6 25.54 0.45 -13.57
C SER A 6 25.31 1.10 -12.19
N ARG A 7 24.45 2.12 -12.08
CA ARG A 7 24.24 2.89 -10.85
C ARG A 7 23.31 2.21 -9.83
N LEU A 8 22.34 1.39 -10.25
CA LEU A 8 21.52 0.62 -9.31
C LEU A 8 22.29 -0.54 -8.67
N GLY A 9 23.10 -1.25 -9.46
CA GLY A 9 23.97 -2.31 -8.96
C GLY A 9 24.98 -1.80 -7.92
N GLY A 10 25.57 -0.61 -8.14
CA GLY A 10 26.50 -0.01 -7.18
C GLY A 10 25.86 0.44 -5.86
N PHE A 11 24.61 0.92 -5.88
CA PHE A 11 23.91 1.38 -4.67
C PHE A 11 23.35 0.21 -3.85
N ILE A 12 22.77 -0.80 -4.52
CA ILE A 12 22.31 -2.05 -3.91
C ILE A 12 23.50 -2.82 -3.33
N VAL A 13 24.63 -2.95 -4.04
CA VAL A 13 25.82 -3.63 -3.51
C VAL A 13 26.45 -2.88 -2.33
N LYS A 14 26.43 -1.54 -2.31
CA LYS A 14 27.04 -0.76 -1.22
C LYS A 14 26.18 -0.73 0.06
N HIS A 15 24.84 -0.70 -0.04
CA HIS A 15 23.95 -0.68 1.12
C HIS A 15 23.42 -2.05 1.53
N CYS A 16 23.23 -2.99 0.61
CA CYS A 16 22.92 -4.38 0.96
C CYS A 16 24.18 -5.16 1.35
N GLY A 17 25.36 -4.81 0.83
CA GLY A 17 26.63 -5.47 1.17
C GLY A 17 26.97 -5.41 2.67
N ASP A 18 26.59 -4.34 3.36
CA ASP A 18 26.75 -4.23 4.82
C ASP A 18 25.77 -5.16 5.55
N TYR A 19 24.51 -5.27 5.09
CA TYR A 19 23.53 -6.21 5.65
C TYR A 19 23.94 -7.69 5.45
N PHE A 20 24.42 -8.05 4.26
CA PHE A 20 24.87 -9.42 3.97
C PHE A 20 26.14 -9.80 4.75
N ARG A 21 26.99 -8.84 5.13
CA ARG A 21 28.11 -9.09 6.05
C ARG A 21 27.67 -9.34 7.49
N THR A 22 26.56 -8.76 7.96
CA THR A 22 26.06 -8.93 9.33
C THR A 22 25.39 -10.29 9.55
N VAL A 23 24.73 -10.85 8.54
CA VAL A 23 24.15 -12.22 8.62
C VAL A 23 25.24 -13.26 8.93
N ARG A 24 26.48 -13.03 8.49
CA ARG A 24 27.65 -13.87 8.76
C ARG A 24 28.15 -13.85 10.22
N LYS A 25 27.69 -12.92 11.06
CA LYS A 25 28.19 -12.74 12.45
C LYS A 25 27.30 -13.38 13.53
N LEU A 26 26.21 -14.05 13.16
CA LEU A 26 25.28 -14.64 14.13
C LEU A 26 25.64 -16.07 14.60
N ASP A 27 26.76 -16.64 14.15
CA ASP A 27 27.24 -17.94 14.64
C ASP A 27 28.32 -17.80 15.74
N ALA A 28 27.85 -17.79 16.99
CA ALA A 28 28.61 -18.32 18.13
C ALA A 28 27.62 -18.89 19.16
N PRO A 29 27.56 -20.21 19.40
CA PRO A 29 26.63 -20.80 20.36
C PRO A 29 27.17 -20.68 21.79
N GLY A 30 26.55 -19.83 22.60
CA GLY A 30 26.72 -19.81 24.05
C GLY A 30 25.74 -20.79 24.74
N PRO A 31 26.11 -21.43 25.87
CA PRO A 31 25.35 -22.53 26.44
C PRO A 31 24.07 -22.06 27.15
N ARG A 32 22.99 -22.82 26.96
CA ARG A 32 21.72 -22.65 27.69
C ARG A 32 21.82 -23.25 29.10
N PRO A 33 21.16 -22.66 30.11
CA PRO A 33 20.65 -23.41 31.24
C PRO A 33 19.15 -23.70 31.06
N ARG A 34 18.79 -24.97 31.26
CA ARG A 34 17.43 -25.44 31.48
C ARG A 34 16.97 -25.07 32.89
N THR A 35 15.75 -24.55 33.04
CA THR A 35 14.81 -24.97 34.08
C THR A 35 13.37 -24.60 33.68
N ARG A 36 12.49 -25.61 33.77
CA ARG A 36 11.04 -25.57 33.99
C ARG A 36 10.82 -26.40 35.27
N PRO A 37 9.73 -26.25 36.07
CA PRO A 37 8.37 -26.39 35.55
C PRO A 37 7.20 -25.68 36.28
N ASN A 38 6.03 -25.78 35.63
CA ASN A 38 4.64 -25.79 36.13
C ASN A 38 3.93 -24.49 36.57
N SER A 39 2.91 -24.09 35.80
CA SER A 39 1.53 -24.04 36.30
C SER A 39 0.52 -24.20 35.14
N VAL A 40 -0.64 -24.76 35.48
CA VAL A 40 -1.74 -25.23 34.63
C VAL A 40 -2.89 -24.20 34.63
N ASP A 41 -3.75 -24.31 33.61
CA ASP A 41 -5.14 -23.84 33.47
C ASP A 41 -5.46 -22.34 33.22
N ALA A 42 -5.91 -22.03 31.99
CA ALA A 42 -7.31 -21.66 31.64
C ALA A 42 -7.41 -20.94 30.27
N PRO A 43 -8.46 -21.18 29.45
CA PRO A 43 -8.59 -20.64 28.10
C PRO A 43 -9.43 -19.35 28.06
N GLY A 44 -9.06 -18.42 27.18
CA GLY A 44 -9.92 -17.29 26.78
C GLY A 44 -9.43 -15.91 27.20
N ALA A 45 -8.60 -15.30 26.36
CA ALA A 45 -8.52 -13.85 26.17
C ALA A 45 -7.64 -13.57 24.95
N THR A 46 -8.26 -13.15 23.85
CA THR A 46 -7.56 -12.54 22.71
C THR A 46 -6.86 -11.28 23.21
N PRO A 47 -5.52 -11.14 23.14
CA PRO A 47 -4.88 -9.91 23.54
C PRO A 47 -5.20 -8.84 22.49
N SER A 48 -6.04 -7.89 22.89
CA SER A 48 -6.28 -6.64 22.19
C SER A 48 -4.93 -6.00 21.87
N ARG A 49 -4.63 -5.83 20.57
CA ARG A 49 -3.49 -5.04 20.13
C ARG A 49 -3.78 -3.58 20.46
N HIS A 50 -3.39 -3.17 21.66
CA HIS A 50 -3.16 -1.76 21.96
C HIS A 50 -2.11 -1.25 20.96
N ARG A 51 -2.57 -0.53 19.93
CA ARG A 51 -1.74 0.50 19.31
C ARG A 51 -1.51 1.56 20.40
N PRO A 52 -0.26 1.93 20.70
CA PRO A 52 -0.02 3.24 21.30
C PRO A 52 -0.62 4.28 20.36
N ASP A 53 -1.41 5.19 20.92
CA ASP A 53 -2.02 6.31 20.23
C ASP A 53 -1.00 7.01 19.32
N ALA A 54 -1.12 6.79 18.01
CA ALA A 54 -0.48 7.67 17.05
C ALA A 54 -1.29 8.97 17.10
N PRO A 55 -0.71 10.12 17.51
CA PRO A 55 -1.46 11.35 17.52
C PRO A 55 -1.88 11.63 16.07
N SER A 56 -3.19 11.84 15.87
CA SER A 56 -3.76 12.46 14.67
C SER A 56 -3.38 13.95 14.63
N GLY A 57 -2.09 14.24 14.74
CA GLY A 57 -1.54 15.59 14.79
C GLY A 57 -1.37 16.11 13.38
N ARG A 58 -2.11 17.17 13.04
CA ARG A 58 -1.83 18.01 11.86
C ARG A 58 -0.35 18.41 11.90
N THR A 59 0.32 18.43 10.75
CA THR A 59 1.69 18.95 10.70
C THR A 59 1.69 20.45 11.00
N PRO A 60 2.78 21.04 11.52
CA PRO A 60 2.86 22.49 11.72
C PRO A 60 2.57 23.29 10.44
N GLN A 61 2.91 22.74 9.27
CA GLN A 61 2.60 23.32 7.96
C GLN A 61 1.10 23.27 7.64
N GLN A 62 0.41 22.18 7.99
CA GLN A 62 -1.04 22.09 7.87
C GLN A 62 -1.75 23.05 8.81
N GLN A 63 -1.25 23.20 10.04
CA GLN A 63 -1.82 24.15 11.00
C GLN A 63 -1.65 25.60 10.49
N GLN A 64 -0.45 25.97 10.05
CA GLN A 64 -0.18 27.30 9.49
C GLN A 64 -1.00 27.60 8.22
N TRP A 65 -1.29 26.58 7.42
CA TRP A 65 -2.16 26.69 6.25
C TRP A 65 -3.63 26.79 6.64
N ASP A 66 -4.10 25.97 7.58
CA ASP A 66 -5.48 26.01 8.10
C ASP A 66 -5.76 27.37 8.79
N ASP A 67 -4.77 27.97 9.46
CA ASP A 67 -4.83 29.32 10.06
C ASP A 67 -5.02 30.42 9.00
N GLY A 68 -4.72 30.11 7.72
CA GLY A 68 -4.96 31.01 6.60
C GLY A 68 -6.40 30.96 6.07
N LEU A 69 -7.24 30.03 6.55
CA LEU A 69 -8.61 29.88 6.11
C LEU A 69 -9.54 30.88 6.80
N THR A 70 -10.43 31.47 6.02
CA THR A 70 -11.50 32.35 6.51
C THR A 70 -12.81 31.90 5.90
N ARG A 71 -13.85 31.79 6.73
CA ARG A 71 -15.21 31.49 6.27
C ARG A 71 -15.90 32.78 5.85
N ARG A 72 -16.42 32.81 4.64
CA ARG A 72 -17.17 33.92 4.07
C ARG A 72 -18.63 33.91 4.58
N PRO A 73 -19.33 35.06 4.52
CA PRO A 73 -20.75 35.15 4.89
C PRO A 73 -21.67 34.24 4.07
N ASP A 74 -21.28 33.89 2.84
CA ASP A 74 -21.98 32.95 1.96
C ASP A 74 -21.74 31.46 2.31
N GLY A 75 -21.03 31.19 3.40
CA GLY A 75 -20.71 29.85 3.90
C GLY A 75 -19.51 29.18 3.23
N ARG A 76 -18.93 29.76 2.17
CA ARG A 76 -17.74 29.24 1.48
C ARG A 76 -16.46 29.59 2.25
N THR A 77 -15.40 28.82 2.06
CA THR A 77 -14.10 29.06 2.72
C THR A 77 -13.10 29.63 1.70
N THR A 78 -12.22 30.54 2.11
CA THR A 78 -11.10 31.04 1.28
C THR A 78 -9.82 31.04 2.09
N HIS A 79 -8.67 30.80 1.47
CA HIS A 79 -7.38 31.00 2.11
C HIS A 79 -6.83 32.39 1.76
N ARG A 80 -6.11 33.05 2.68
CA ARG A 80 -5.51 34.41 2.50
C ARG A 80 -4.60 34.60 1.27
N ASN A 81 -4.17 33.51 0.64
CA ASN A 81 -3.27 33.51 -0.52
C ASN A 81 -3.99 33.09 -1.81
N ASP A 82 -5.32 32.96 -1.76
CA ASP A 82 -6.11 32.52 -2.90
C ASP A 82 -6.34 33.67 -3.88
N PRO A 83 -6.39 33.39 -5.19
CA PRO A 83 -6.79 34.39 -6.18
C PRO A 83 -8.18 34.98 -5.88
N PRO A 84 -8.42 36.27 -6.15
CA PRO A 84 -9.74 36.87 -5.98
C PRO A 84 -10.83 36.12 -6.77
N GLY A 85 -12.02 35.96 -6.20
CA GLY A 85 -13.14 35.26 -6.84
C GLY A 85 -13.04 33.73 -6.82
N THR A 86 -12.15 33.17 -5.98
CA THR A 86 -12.06 31.72 -5.76
C THR A 86 -12.56 31.35 -4.37
N TYR A 87 -12.83 30.06 -4.15
CA TYR A 87 -13.17 29.49 -2.85
C TYR A 87 -12.65 28.06 -2.74
N ARG A 88 -12.57 27.56 -1.51
CA ARG A 88 -12.11 26.22 -1.18
C ARG A 88 -13.26 25.33 -0.73
N ASP A 89 -13.25 24.09 -1.21
CA ASP A 89 -14.13 23.04 -0.67
C ASP A 89 -13.60 22.49 0.66
N ARG A 90 -14.35 21.57 1.27
CA ARG A 90 -13.96 20.93 2.54
C ARG A 90 -12.63 20.16 2.48
N ASN A 91 -12.19 19.76 1.29
CA ASN A 91 -10.91 19.08 1.08
C ASN A 91 -9.78 20.08 0.87
N GLY A 92 -10.06 21.38 0.96
CA GLY A 92 -9.11 22.44 0.73
C GLY A 92 -8.76 22.62 -0.75
N ARG A 93 -9.54 22.09 -1.70
CA ARG A 93 -9.28 22.29 -3.14
C ARG A 93 -9.89 23.60 -3.61
N LEU A 94 -9.22 24.27 -4.55
CA LEU A 94 -9.62 25.58 -5.07
C LEU A 94 -10.64 25.48 -6.23
N HIS A 95 -11.69 26.28 -6.13
CA HIS A 95 -12.79 26.45 -7.10
C HIS A 95 -12.83 27.90 -7.54
N ASP A 96 -13.27 28.16 -8.77
CA ASP A 96 -13.64 29.50 -9.23
C ASP A 96 -15.15 29.57 -9.50
N ASP A 97 -15.68 30.78 -9.72
CA ASP A 97 -17.11 30.98 -9.99
C ASP A 97 -17.56 30.45 -11.38
N LYS A 98 -16.66 29.86 -12.18
CA LYS A 98 -16.92 29.39 -13.55
C LYS A 98 -16.86 27.86 -13.69
N GLY A 99 -16.41 27.12 -12.69
CA GLY A 99 -16.36 25.65 -12.74
C GLY A 99 -15.74 24.98 -11.51
N PRO A 100 -15.80 23.64 -11.45
CA PRO A 100 -15.52 22.87 -10.23
C PRO A 100 -14.03 22.76 -9.86
N PHE A 101 -13.08 23.18 -10.70
CA PHE A 101 -11.66 23.12 -10.38
C PHE A 101 -10.88 24.21 -11.11
N THR A 102 -10.10 24.99 -10.36
CA THR A 102 -9.14 25.96 -10.92
C THR A 102 -7.72 25.62 -10.47
N LYS A 103 -6.71 26.17 -11.15
CA LYS A 103 -5.30 25.92 -10.79
C LYS A 103 -5.03 26.50 -9.40
N ASP A 104 -4.67 25.65 -8.44
CA ASP A 104 -4.42 26.05 -7.06
C ASP A 104 -2.95 26.48 -6.87
N PRO A 105 -2.67 27.78 -6.65
CA PRO A 105 -1.31 28.26 -6.38
C PRO A 105 -0.86 28.00 -4.94
N ASN A 106 -1.77 27.55 -4.06
CA ASN A 106 -1.53 27.37 -2.64
C ASN A 106 -2.26 26.13 -2.10
N PRO A 107 -1.98 24.92 -2.63
CA PRO A 107 -2.69 23.71 -2.21
C PRO A 107 -2.48 23.43 -0.73
N ARG A 108 -3.53 22.92 -0.06
CA ARG A 108 -3.41 22.43 1.32
C ARG A 108 -2.26 21.44 1.39
N PRO A 109 -1.27 21.63 2.30
CA PRO A 109 -0.24 20.64 2.53
C PRO A 109 -0.91 19.31 2.84
N SER A 110 -0.66 18.33 1.97
CA SER A 110 -1.14 16.97 2.18
C SER A 110 -0.66 16.47 3.56
N SER A 111 -1.51 15.72 4.26
CA SER A 111 -1.09 14.97 5.46
C SER A 111 -0.06 13.89 5.12
N ASP A 112 0.00 13.52 3.85
CA ASP A 112 1.08 12.70 3.35
C ASP A 112 2.34 13.57 3.30
N LYS A 113 3.30 13.24 4.17
CA LYS A 113 4.66 13.73 4.05
C LYS A 113 5.09 13.63 2.57
N PRO A 114 5.79 14.63 2.03
CA PRO A 114 6.29 14.55 0.67
C PRO A 114 7.07 13.24 0.48
N ILE A 115 6.87 12.61 -0.68
CA ILE A 115 7.66 11.43 -1.04
C ILE A 115 9.01 11.94 -1.52
N ASP A 116 10.04 11.73 -0.69
CA ASP A 116 11.42 12.10 -0.96
C ASP A 116 12.01 11.23 -2.06
N HIS A 117 11.66 9.94 -2.06
CA HIS A 117 12.16 8.94 -3.03
C HIS A 117 11.02 8.33 -3.81
N ARG A 118 10.86 8.74 -5.07
CA ARG A 118 9.81 8.25 -5.97
C ARG A 118 10.30 7.09 -6.82
N ALA A 119 9.40 6.17 -7.13
CA ALA A 119 9.70 5.10 -8.07
C ALA A 119 9.89 5.65 -9.48
N GLN A 120 10.93 5.19 -10.16
CA GLN A 120 11.08 5.37 -11.60
C GLN A 120 10.57 4.10 -12.28
N ARG A 121 9.72 4.26 -13.29
CA ARG A 121 9.08 3.15 -14.00
C ARG A 121 9.66 3.06 -15.40
N GLY A 122 10.04 1.86 -15.81
CA GLY A 122 10.35 1.54 -17.19
C GLY A 122 9.08 1.34 -18.02
N SER A 123 9.28 0.85 -19.26
CA SER A 123 8.19 0.55 -20.17
C SER A 123 7.38 -0.66 -19.70
N PRO A 124 6.04 -0.57 -19.65
CA PRO A 124 5.20 -1.70 -19.31
C PRO A 124 5.21 -2.75 -20.43
N GLU A 125 5.28 -4.01 -20.05
CA GLU A 125 5.08 -5.19 -20.90
C GLU A 125 3.69 -5.77 -20.64
N LYS A 126 2.98 -6.20 -21.69
CA LYS A 126 1.71 -6.90 -21.54
C LYS A 126 1.93 -8.37 -21.23
N HIS A 127 1.11 -8.91 -20.36
CA HIS A 127 1.07 -10.31 -19.99
C HIS A 127 -0.35 -10.86 -20.12
N THR A 128 -0.46 -12.08 -20.62
CA THR A 128 -1.74 -12.81 -20.68
C THR A 128 -1.68 -13.93 -19.67
N VAL A 129 -2.60 -13.95 -18.71
CA VAL A 129 -2.64 -15.00 -17.69
C VAL A 129 -3.14 -16.30 -18.32
N SER A 130 -2.38 -17.38 -18.13
CA SER A 130 -2.71 -18.73 -18.65
C SER A 130 -3.60 -19.56 -17.72
N ASP A 131 -3.87 -19.07 -16.52
CA ASP A 131 -4.64 -19.78 -15.50
C ASP A 131 -6.13 -19.86 -15.87
N ASP A 132 -6.68 -21.08 -15.91
CA ASP A 132 -8.08 -21.33 -16.27
C ASP A 132 -9.08 -20.65 -15.32
N THR A 133 -8.66 -20.33 -14.09
CA THR A 133 -9.50 -19.62 -13.12
C THR A 133 -9.50 -18.11 -13.31
N TRP A 134 -8.61 -17.56 -14.16
CA TRP A 134 -8.46 -16.12 -14.38
C TRP A 134 -9.76 -15.45 -14.81
N ASN A 135 -10.45 -16.02 -15.81
CA ASN A 135 -11.71 -15.48 -16.33
C ASN A 135 -12.81 -15.47 -15.25
N SER A 136 -12.87 -16.52 -14.42
CA SER A 136 -13.80 -16.59 -13.29
C SER A 136 -13.49 -15.52 -12.25
N ASN A 137 -12.21 -15.30 -11.94
CA ASN A 137 -11.77 -14.25 -11.01
C ASN A 137 -12.06 -12.85 -11.54
N VAL A 138 -11.89 -12.61 -12.83
CA VAL A 138 -12.29 -11.37 -13.51
C VAL A 138 -13.80 -11.13 -13.34
N SER A 139 -14.64 -12.10 -13.70
CA SER A 139 -16.11 -11.95 -13.57
C SER A 139 -16.55 -11.73 -12.12
N LYS A 140 -15.98 -12.48 -11.18
CA LYS A 140 -16.26 -12.26 -9.75
C LYS A 140 -15.86 -10.85 -9.29
N ARG A 141 -14.77 -10.30 -9.83
CA ARG A 141 -14.37 -8.92 -9.54
C ARG A 141 -15.38 -7.92 -10.12
N GLU A 142 -15.89 -8.15 -11.33
CA GLU A 142 -16.94 -7.34 -11.95
C GLU A 142 -18.21 -7.32 -11.06
N ASP A 143 -18.63 -8.48 -10.54
CA ASP A 143 -19.77 -8.57 -9.60
C ASP A 143 -19.52 -7.81 -8.29
N LEU A 144 -18.33 -7.97 -7.69
CA LEU A 144 -17.94 -7.24 -6.47
C LEU A 144 -17.85 -5.74 -6.70
N GLN A 145 -17.42 -5.31 -7.89
CA GLN A 145 -17.43 -3.90 -8.28
C GLN A 145 -18.86 -3.36 -8.38
N GLY A 146 -19.77 -4.14 -8.96
CA GLY A 146 -21.20 -3.81 -8.98
C GLY A 146 -21.76 -3.64 -7.58
N ALA A 147 -21.56 -4.62 -6.70
CA ALA A 147 -22.02 -4.57 -5.31
C ALA A 147 -21.43 -3.38 -4.53
N ASN A 148 -20.14 -3.08 -4.70
CA ASN A 148 -19.51 -1.91 -4.07
C ASN A 148 -20.09 -0.59 -4.60
N THR A 149 -20.38 -0.52 -5.90
CA THR A 149 -20.97 0.68 -6.52
C THR A 149 -22.40 0.91 -6.00
N SER A 150 -23.22 -0.14 -5.93
CA SER A 150 -24.58 -0.05 -5.38
C SER A 150 -24.57 0.37 -3.91
N ALA A 151 -23.75 -0.27 -3.07
CA ALA A 151 -23.65 0.07 -1.65
C ALA A 151 -23.17 1.52 -1.44
N ARG A 152 -22.27 2.00 -2.31
CA ARG A 152 -21.82 3.38 -2.28
C ARG A 152 -22.92 4.36 -2.65
N GLN A 153 -23.70 4.06 -3.68
CA GLN A 153 -24.84 4.89 -4.09
C GLN A 153 -25.90 5.00 -3.00
N GLU A 154 -26.22 3.88 -2.34
CA GLU A 154 -27.15 3.84 -1.21
C GLU A 154 -26.68 4.72 -0.05
N TYR A 155 -25.39 4.62 0.34
CA TYR A 155 -24.81 5.52 1.33
C TYR A 155 -24.90 7.00 0.90
N ASP A 156 -24.53 7.29 -0.35
CA ASP A 156 -24.54 8.66 -0.89
C ASP A 156 -25.98 9.21 -1.00
N GLU A 157 -27.01 8.37 -1.12
CA GLU A 157 -28.43 8.75 -1.10
C GLU A 157 -28.90 9.05 0.32
N ILE A 158 -28.72 8.12 1.26
CA ILE A 158 -29.08 8.31 2.68
C ILE A 158 -28.38 9.55 3.25
N SER A 159 -27.07 9.70 3.02
CA SER A 159 -26.33 10.87 3.52
C SER A 159 -26.84 12.19 2.93
N ARG A 160 -27.40 12.19 1.71
CA ARG A 160 -28.00 13.37 1.08
C ARG A 160 -29.36 13.70 1.68
N GLU A 161 -30.22 12.69 1.85
CA GLU A 161 -31.54 12.84 2.48
C GLU A 161 -31.45 13.36 3.91
N LEU A 162 -30.43 12.90 4.65
CA LEU A 162 -30.14 13.31 6.02
C LEU A 162 -29.36 14.64 6.12
N GLY A 163 -28.98 15.26 5.00
CA GLY A 163 -28.24 16.53 5.00
C GLY A 163 -26.80 16.45 5.51
N VAL A 164 -26.19 15.25 5.50
CA VAL A 164 -24.85 14.95 6.02
C VAL A 164 -23.89 14.39 4.97
N SER A 165 -24.04 14.82 3.71
CA SER A 165 -23.15 14.46 2.59
C SER A 165 -21.67 14.85 2.82
N ASP A 166 -21.39 15.66 3.84
CA ASP A 166 -20.05 16.00 4.30
C ASP A 166 -19.39 14.91 5.16
N ILE A 167 -20.07 13.80 5.42
CA ILE A 167 -19.56 12.67 6.21
C ILE A 167 -19.18 11.55 5.25
N SER A 168 -18.00 10.94 5.45
CA SER A 168 -17.58 9.78 4.65
C SER A 168 -18.09 8.47 5.28
N PRO A 169 -18.20 7.36 4.52
CA PRO A 169 -18.54 6.07 5.12
C PRO A 169 -17.60 5.67 6.25
N SER A 170 -16.30 6.00 6.13
CA SER A 170 -15.30 5.72 7.17
C SER A 170 -15.57 6.48 8.46
N ASP A 171 -16.01 7.74 8.34
CA ASP A 171 -16.31 8.58 9.51
C ASP A 171 -17.67 8.20 10.10
N ALA A 172 -18.67 7.90 9.28
CA ALA A 172 -19.96 7.40 9.72
C ALA A 172 -19.84 6.12 10.56
N ARG A 173 -18.97 5.18 10.17
CA ARG A 173 -18.70 3.95 10.95
C ARG A 173 -18.05 4.21 12.32
N LYS A 174 -17.36 5.34 12.48
CA LYS A 174 -16.65 5.72 13.72
C LYS A 174 -17.43 6.71 14.58
N MET A 175 -18.47 7.32 14.00
CA MET A 175 -19.27 8.34 14.65
C MET A 175 -20.01 7.76 15.84
N THR A 176 -20.00 8.52 16.93
CA THR A 176 -20.76 8.24 18.14
C THR A 176 -22.22 8.73 18.02
N PRO A 177 -23.17 8.13 18.77
CA PRO A 177 -24.54 8.64 18.82
C PRO A 177 -24.62 10.13 19.23
N GLU A 178 -23.75 10.58 20.13
CA GLU A 178 -23.68 11.98 20.58
C GLU A 178 -23.27 12.92 19.45
N GLU A 179 -22.25 12.55 18.66
CA GLU A 179 -21.84 13.31 17.47
C GLU A 179 -22.96 13.35 16.43
N ALA A 180 -23.68 12.25 16.23
CA ALA A 180 -24.82 12.20 15.31
C ALA A 180 -25.95 13.15 15.74
N ARG A 181 -26.32 13.15 17.03
CA ARG A 181 -27.33 14.07 17.58
C ARG A 181 -26.89 15.52 17.50
N SER A 182 -25.60 15.81 17.69
CA SER A 182 -25.05 17.17 17.51
C SER A 182 -25.21 17.69 16.07
N ARG A 183 -25.35 16.77 15.10
CA ARG A 183 -25.62 17.05 13.69
C ARG A 183 -27.12 17.02 13.33
N GLY A 184 -27.99 16.90 14.33
CA GLY A 184 -29.44 16.91 14.14
C GLY A 184 -30.03 15.57 13.69
N LEU A 185 -29.26 14.49 13.73
CA LEU A 185 -29.75 13.15 13.40
C LEU A 185 -30.53 12.56 14.58
N THR A 186 -31.65 11.89 14.30
CA THR A 186 -32.31 11.00 15.26
C THR A 186 -31.50 9.72 15.42
N ASP A 187 -31.81 8.95 16.47
CA ASP A 187 -31.15 7.66 16.70
C ASP A 187 -31.39 6.70 15.51
N ASP A 188 -32.59 6.68 14.92
CA ASP A 188 -32.91 5.86 13.74
C ASP A 188 -32.11 6.32 12.51
N GLN A 189 -32.06 7.62 12.21
CA GLN A 189 -31.28 8.16 11.10
C GLN A 189 -29.79 7.88 11.24
N TYR A 190 -29.27 7.91 12.47
CA TYR A 190 -27.90 7.51 12.78
C TYR A 190 -27.68 6.03 12.48
N GLN A 191 -28.60 5.15 12.87
CA GLN A 191 -28.48 3.71 12.58
C GLN A 191 -28.54 3.44 11.07
N ASP A 192 -29.43 4.10 10.34
CA ASP A 192 -29.54 3.95 8.88
C ASP A 192 -28.25 4.38 8.18
N LEU A 193 -27.73 5.56 8.52
CA LEU A 193 -26.46 6.07 7.98
C LEU A 193 -25.30 5.13 8.30
N ARG A 194 -25.23 4.64 9.54
CA ARG A 194 -24.18 3.71 9.98
C ARG A 194 -24.29 2.36 9.29
N GLY A 195 -25.50 1.81 9.16
CA GLY A 195 -25.75 0.53 8.48
C GLY A 195 -25.38 0.58 6.99
N ALA A 196 -25.72 1.67 6.30
CA ALA A 196 -25.28 1.90 4.92
C ALA A 196 -23.75 2.02 4.83
N ALA A 197 -23.12 2.72 5.78
CA ALA A 197 -21.67 2.84 5.83
C ALA A 197 -20.97 1.50 6.12
N GLU A 198 -21.54 0.63 6.97
CA GLU A 198 -21.02 -0.71 7.24
C GLU A 198 -21.14 -1.62 6.00
N THR A 199 -22.26 -1.53 5.28
CA THR A 199 -22.50 -2.26 4.02
C THR A 199 -21.49 -1.84 2.94
N GLU A 200 -21.30 -0.54 2.73
CA GLU A 200 -20.27 -0.01 1.82
C GLU A 200 -18.88 -0.49 2.21
N GLY A 201 -18.55 -0.45 3.50
CA GLY A 201 -17.25 -0.88 4.00
C GLY A 201 -16.97 -2.35 3.74
N ALA A 202 -17.97 -3.20 3.96
CA ALA A 202 -17.88 -4.63 3.68
C ALA A 202 -17.72 -4.91 2.18
N ALA A 203 -18.48 -4.24 1.33
CA ALA A 203 -18.39 -4.40 -0.12
C ALA A 203 -17.02 -3.94 -0.66
N SER A 204 -16.56 -2.76 -0.23
CA SER A 204 -15.25 -2.20 -0.57
C SER A 204 -14.11 -3.11 -0.12
N GLN A 205 -14.20 -3.66 1.09
CA GLN A 205 -13.21 -4.61 1.61
C GLN A 205 -13.14 -5.90 0.79
N ARG A 206 -14.28 -6.48 0.40
CA ARG A 206 -14.33 -7.69 -0.44
C ARG A 206 -13.74 -7.44 -1.81
N LEU A 207 -14.11 -6.34 -2.47
CA LEU A 207 -13.57 -5.94 -3.76
C LEU A 207 -12.04 -5.75 -3.70
N ARG A 208 -11.55 -5.08 -2.65
CA ARG A 208 -10.12 -4.85 -2.46
C ARG A 208 -9.36 -6.15 -2.28
N ASN A 209 -9.81 -7.02 -1.36
CA ASN A 209 -9.17 -8.31 -1.12
C ASN A 209 -9.11 -9.17 -2.38
N HIS A 210 -10.24 -9.27 -3.10
CA HIS A 210 -10.30 -10.05 -4.34
C HIS A 210 -9.41 -9.45 -5.45
N SER A 211 -9.33 -8.12 -5.53
CA SER A 211 -8.40 -7.47 -6.46
C SER A 211 -6.94 -7.81 -6.09
N GLU A 212 -6.56 -7.69 -4.82
CA GLU A 212 -5.22 -8.09 -4.34
C GLU A 212 -4.91 -9.54 -4.71
N ASP A 213 -5.84 -10.48 -4.47
CA ASP A 213 -5.69 -11.90 -4.83
C ASP A 213 -5.40 -12.09 -6.33
N MET A 214 -6.10 -11.35 -7.19
CA MET A 214 -5.83 -11.37 -8.65
C MET A 214 -4.43 -10.85 -8.99
N GLY A 215 -3.93 -9.83 -8.28
CA GLY A 215 -2.56 -9.33 -8.45
C GLY A 215 -1.52 -10.42 -8.13
N HIS A 216 -1.73 -11.17 -7.04
CA HIS A 216 -0.87 -12.30 -6.68
C HIS A 216 -0.93 -13.42 -7.71
N GLN A 217 -2.14 -13.82 -8.13
CA GLN A 217 -2.32 -14.85 -9.16
C GLN A 217 -1.59 -14.48 -10.47
N ALA A 218 -1.75 -13.24 -10.92
CA ALA A 218 -1.06 -12.75 -12.11
C ALA A 218 0.46 -12.82 -11.95
N THR A 219 0.97 -12.46 -10.79
CA THR A 219 2.41 -12.52 -10.47
C THR A 219 2.93 -13.95 -10.46
N GLN A 220 2.19 -14.89 -9.86
CA GLN A 220 2.54 -16.31 -9.85
C GLN A 220 2.55 -16.90 -11.26
N ASP A 221 1.61 -16.51 -12.13
CA ASP A 221 1.62 -16.92 -13.53
C ASP A 221 2.83 -16.35 -14.29
N VAL A 222 3.22 -15.09 -14.02
CA VAL A 222 4.46 -14.49 -14.56
C VAL A 222 5.69 -15.30 -14.16
N MET A 223 5.85 -15.62 -12.87
CA MET A 223 6.97 -16.45 -12.39
C MET A 223 7.00 -17.82 -13.08
N ARG A 224 5.85 -18.49 -13.14
CA ARG A 224 5.71 -19.79 -13.80
C ARG A 224 6.10 -19.72 -15.28
N ARG A 225 5.64 -18.71 -16.02
CA ARG A 225 6.00 -18.53 -17.44
C ARG A 225 7.47 -18.24 -17.65
N ARG A 226 8.11 -17.54 -16.70
CA ARG A 226 9.54 -17.25 -16.74
C ARG A 226 10.41 -18.40 -16.23
N GLY A 227 9.81 -19.49 -15.75
CA GLY A 227 10.54 -20.62 -15.19
C GLY A 227 11.30 -20.25 -13.91
N GLU A 228 10.79 -19.28 -13.17
CA GLU A 228 11.41 -18.80 -11.93
C GLU A 228 11.04 -19.71 -10.74
N GLU A 229 11.96 -19.86 -9.80
CA GLU A 229 11.77 -20.61 -8.55
C GLU A 229 11.19 -19.66 -7.49
N PRO A 230 9.93 -19.83 -7.05
CA PRO A 230 9.34 -18.93 -6.04
C PRO A 230 10.04 -19.06 -4.69
N ILE A 231 10.30 -17.93 -4.04
CA ILE A 231 10.72 -17.90 -2.64
C ILE A 231 9.45 -17.88 -1.79
N PRO A 232 9.20 -18.87 -0.91
CA PRO A 232 8.00 -18.89 -0.09
C PRO A 232 7.87 -17.63 0.77
N SER A 233 6.72 -16.96 0.68
CA SER A 233 6.34 -15.83 1.53
C SER A 233 5.34 -16.28 2.58
N SER A 234 5.52 -15.85 3.83
CA SER A 234 4.60 -16.13 4.94
C SER A 234 3.37 -15.21 4.96
N GLY A 235 3.23 -14.33 3.95
CA GLY A 235 1.99 -13.62 3.63
C GLY A 235 2.12 -12.10 3.57
N ARG A 236 0.96 -11.43 3.42
CA ARG A 236 0.84 -9.98 3.24
C ARG A 236 1.14 -9.21 4.51
N GLY A 237 1.92 -8.15 4.43
CA GLY A 237 2.15 -7.29 5.59
C GLY A 237 3.11 -6.14 5.34
N SER A 238 3.05 -5.13 6.22
CA SER A 238 3.98 -4.00 6.16
C SER A 238 5.43 -4.46 6.35
N GLY A 239 6.32 -4.04 5.45
CA GLY A 239 7.74 -4.37 5.53
C GLY A 239 8.11 -5.73 4.97
N ARG A 240 7.29 -6.26 4.06
CA ARG A 240 7.54 -7.46 3.27
C ARG A 240 7.37 -7.15 1.80
N PHE A 241 8.00 -7.95 0.94
CA PHE A 241 7.66 -8.00 -0.47
C PHE A 241 6.38 -8.82 -0.68
N ASP A 242 5.62 -8.49 -1.73
CA ASP A 242 4.41 -9.24 -2.06
C ASP A 242 4.78 -10.65 -2.55
N GLU A 243 5.69 -10.73 -3.53
CA GLU A 243 6.20 -12.00 -4.05
C GLU A 243 7.68 -11.88 -4.47
N MET A 244 8.41 -12.99 -4.39
CA MET A 244 9.83 -13.07 -4.73
C MET A 244 10.16 -14.39 -5.43
N SER A 245 11.17 -14.39 -6.30
CA SER A 245 11.64 -15.60 -6.98
C SER A 245 13.13 -15.55 -7.31
N ILE A 246 13.71 -16.70 -7.68
CA ILE A 246 15.06 -16.83 -8.21
C ILE A 246 14.99 -17.29 -9.67
N SER A 247 15.72 -16.60 -10.55
CA SER A 247 16.03 -17.10 -11.89
C SER A 247 17.33 -17.90 -11.88
N ARG A 248 17.39 -18.96 -12.67
CA ARG A 248 18.58 -19.80 -12.84
C ARG A 248 18.99 -19.90 -14.31
N ASP A 249 20.27 -20.10 -14.56
CA ASP A 249 20.77 -20.45 -15.90
C ASP A 249 20.49 -21.92 -16.25
N ALA A 250 20.88 -22.34 -17.46
CA ALA A 250 20.69 -23.72 -17.93
C ALA A 250 21.48 -24.77 -17.12
N GLN A 251 22.48 -24.33 -16.35
CA GLN A 251 23.29 -25.17 -15.46
C GLN A 251 22.73 -25.19 -14.03
N GLY A 252 21.65 -24.46 -13.77
CA GLY A 252 21.02 -24.37 -12.44
C GLY A 252 21.65 -23.32 -11.52
N ASN A 253 22.61 -22.51 -11.99
CA ASN A 253 23.20 -21.46 -11.16
C ASN A 253 22.24 -20.27 -11.03
N PRO A 254 22.10 -19.70 -9.83
CA PRO A 254 21.26 -18.53 -9.62
C PRO A 254 21.83 -17.30 -10.34
N THR A 255 20.99 -16.59 -11.08
CA THR A 255 21.38 -15.42 -11.88
C THR A 255 20.71 -14.13 -11.43
N SER A 256 19.48 -14.21 -10.92
CA SER A 256 18.72 -13.06 -10.45
C SER A 256 17.82 -13.39 -9.27
N LEU A 257 17.69 -12.43 -8.35
CA LEU A 257 16.58 -12.30 -7.41
C LEU A 257 15.55 -11.38 -8.05
N ASN A 258 14.33 -11.87 -8.26
CA ASN A 258 13.22 -11.08 -8.78
C ASN A 258 12.24 -10.78 -7.65
N ILE A 259 11.85 -9.52 -7.55
CA ILE A 259 10.92 -9.01 -6.55
C ILE A 259 9.75 -8.39 -7.30
N TYR A 260 8.55 -8.72 -6.86
CA TYR A 260 7.33 -8.29 -7.52
C TYR A 260 6.41 -7.58 -6.54
N GLU A 261 5.99 -6.36 -6.89
CA GLU A 261 4.84 -5.68 -6.27
C GLU A 261 3.57 -6.14 -6.99
N ALA A 262 2.78 -6.98 -6.32
CA ALA A 262 1.57 -7.57 -6.88
C ALA A 262 0.39 -6.63 -6.65
N LYS A 263 -0.18 -6.08 -7.73
CA LYS A 263 -1.27 -5.10 -7.67
C LYS A 263 -2.53 -5.59 -8.37
N GLY A 264 -3.64 -5.43 -7.68
CA GLY A 264 -4.98 -5.59 -8.21
C GLY A 264 -5.69 -4.27 -8.44
N GLY A 265 -6.35 -4.14 -9.59
CA GLY A 265 -7.10 -2.94 -9.95
C GLY A 265 -6.18 -1.72 -10.12
N ASP A 266 -6.69 -0.55 -9.78
CA ASP A 266 -6.02 0.75 -10.00
C ASP A 266 -5.40 1.35 -8.73
N SER A 267 -5.21 0.53 -7.68
CA SER A 267 -4.65 1.00 -6.42
C SER A 267 -3.25 1.62 -6.66
N PRO A 268 -2.97 2.82 -6.12
CA PRO A 268 -1.68 3.46 -6.27
C PRO A 268 -0.58 2.69 -5.52
N LEU A 269 0.67 2.98 -5.84
CA LEU A 269 1.81 2.50 -5.05
C LEU A 269 1.79 3.11 -3.66
N GLY A 270 2.03 2.27 -2.66
CA GLY A 270 2.24 2.71 -1.29
C GLY A 270 3.57 3.42 -1.11
N ALA A 271 3.74 4.06 0.05
CA ALA A 271 4.99 4.65 0.48
C ALA A 271 5.18 4.40 1.98
N ARG A 272 6.43 4.40 2.44
CA ARG A 272 6.77 4.25 3.86
C ARG A 272 7.89 5.18 4.27
N ASP A 273 7.95 5.48 5.56
CA ASP A 273 9.06 6.22 6.13
C ASP A 273 10.27 5.28 6.30
N THR A 274 11.41 5.67 5.75
CA THR A 274 12.72 5.00 5.91
C THR A 274 13.67 5.93 6.67
N PRO A 275 14.85 5.45 7.12
CA PRO A 275 15.87 6.32 7.72
C PRO A 275 16.34 7.48 6.82
N HIS A 276 16.12 7.39 5.50
CA HIS A 276 16.55 8.37 4.50
C HIS A 276 15.40 9.22 3.93
N GLY A 277 14.21 9.13 4.53
CA GLY A 277 13.02 9.87 4.11
C GLY A 277 11.89 8.95 3.68
N ARG A 278 10.79 9.55 3.20
CA ARG A 278 9.63 8.78 2.76
C ARG A 278 9.86 8.24 1.36
N ALA A 279 9.84 6.92 1.23
CA ALA A 279 10.12 6.21 -0.01
C ALA A 279 8.89 5.49 -0.55
N GLN A 280 8.66 5.61 -1.85
CA GLN A 280 7.57 4.92 -2.55
C GLN A 280 7.97 3.48 -2.89
N GLN A 281 7.02 2.54 -2.83
CA GLN A 281 7.17 1.20 -3.44
C GLN A 281 7.74 1.35 -4.85
N GLY A 282 8.70 0.51 -5.25
CA GLY A 282 9.40 0.66 -6.52
C GLY A 282 10.62 1.58 -6.53
N SER A 283 10.87 2.36 -5.47
CA SER A 283 12.12 3.14 -5.37
C SER A 283 13.27 2.30 -4.79
N PRO A 284 14.54 2.61 -5.14
CA PRO A 284 15.71 1.96 -4.54
C PRO A 284 15.74 2.06 -3.00
N GLU A 285 15.36 3.21 -2.44
CA GLU A 285 15.31 3.42 -0.99
C GLU A 285 14.28 2.52 -0.30
N TYR A 286 13.11 2.35 -0.93
CA TYR A 286 12.08 1.43 -0.42
C TYR A 286 12.56 -0.02 -0.50
N LEU A 287 13.12 -0.41 -1.64
CA LEU A 287 13.66 -1.75 -1.86
C LEU A 287 14.72 -2.09 -0.79
N SER A 288 15.68 -1.19 -0.57
CA SER A 288 16.74 -1.38 0.43
C SER A 288 16.19 -1.52 1.84
N ASP A 289 15.21 -0.69 2.23
CA ASP A 289 14.59 -0.77 3.56
C ASP A 289 13.83 -2.07 3.78
N VAL A 290 13.10 -2.56 2.76
CA VAL A 290 12.34 -3.81 2.87
C VAL A 290 13.26 -5.03 2.85
N MET A 291 14.29 -5.06 2.00
CA MET A 291 15.26 -6.19 1.97
C MET A 291 15.93 -6.45 3.32
N GLN A 292 16.12 -5.41 4.14
CA GLN A 292 16.73 -5.52 5.47
C GLN A 292 15.76 -6.06 6.54
N ARG A 293 14.46 -6.02 6.27
CA ARG A 293 13.40 -6.27 7.27
C ARG A 293 12.55 -7.49 6.94
N ASP A 294 12.48 -7.86 5.66
CA ASP A 294 11.70 -8.98 5.19
C ASP A 294 12.24 -10.29 5.81
N PRO A 295 11.48 -10.95 6.69
CA PRO A 295 11.97 -12.13 7.38
C PRO A 295 11.98 -13.36 6.47
N ASP A 296 11.14 -13.41 5.44
CA ASP A 296 11.09 -14.55 4.52
C ASP A 296 12.32 -14.54 3.60
N LEU A 297 12.67 -13.35 3.09
CA LEU A 297 13.92 -13.16 2.35
C LEU A 297 15.13 -13.47 3.23
N ARG A 298 15.14 -12.99 4.48
CA ARG A 298 16.25 -13.26 5.41
C ARG A 298 16.41 -14.76 5.68
N ASP A 299 15.33 -15.45 5.98
CA ASP A 299 15.35 -16.89 6.28
C ASP A 299 15.77 -17.69 5.03
N PHE A 300 15.32 -17.27 3.84
CA PHE A 300 15.76 -17.85 2.57
C PHE A 300 17.28 -17.69 2.37
N LEU A 301 17.81 -16.49 2.56
CA LEU A 301 19.24 -16.19 2.37
C LEU A 301 20.12 -16.90 3.40
N GLN A 302 19.65 -17.10 4.63
CA GLN A 302 20.36 -17.89 5.64
C GLN A 302 20.50 -19.36 5.24
N ARG A 303 19.49 -19.91 4.56
CA ARG A 303 19.51 -21.30 4.06
C ARG A 303 20.26 -21.45 2.73
N ASN A 304 20.50 -20.34 2.02
CA ASN A 304 21.13 -20.32 0.70
C ASN A 304 22.33 -19.33 0.70
N PRO A 305 23.45 -19.69 1.37
CA PRO A 305 24.58 -18.78 1.55
C PRO A 305 25.28 -18.40 0.24
N ASP A 306 25.27 -19.28 -0.76
CA ASP A 306 25.79 -19.00 -2.11
C ASP A 306 24.99 -17.89 -2.81
N ILE A 307 23.67 -17.87 -2.65
CA ILE A 307 22.81 -16.79 -3.14
C ILE A 307 23.08 -15.49 -2.39
N ALA A 308 23.20 -15.55 -1.07
CA ALA A 308 23.54 -14.38 -0.26
C ALA A 308 24.89 -13.76 -0.67
N GLU A 309 25.91 -14.59 -0.88
CA GLU A 309 27.23 -14.14 -1.36
C GLU A 309 27.16 -13.63 -2.81
N GLY A 310 26.37 -14.26 -3.67
CA GLY A 310 26.12 -13.83 -5.04
C GLY A 310 25.48 -12.44 -5.11
N LEU A 311 24.49 -12.16 -4.26
CA LEU A 311 23.85 -10.84 -4.15
C LEU A 311 24.83 -9.80 -3.58
N ALA A 312 25.56 -10.14 -2.52
CA ALA A 312 26.53 -9.24 -1.89
C ALA A 312 27.70 -8.86 -2.81
N SER A 313 28.11 -9.78 -3.69
CA SER A 313 29.18 -9.56 -4.66
C SER A 313 28.69 -8.97 -5.99
N GLY A 314 27.37 -8.82 -6.18
CA GLY A 314 26.77 -8.35 -7.43
C GLY A 314 26.81 -9.38 -8.57
N LYS A 315 27.12 -10.66 -8.28
CA LYS A 315 27.04 -11.75 -9.27
C LYS A 315 25.59 -12.14 -9.57
N ILE A 316 24.70 -11.98 -8.60
CA ILE A 316 23.25 -12.17 -8.77
C ILE A 316 22.62 -10.79 -8.89
N ASN A 317 21.85 -10.60 -9.97
CA ASN A 317 21.15 -9.33 -10.21
C ASN A 317 19.91 -9.22 -9.34
N VAL A 318 19.45 -8.00 -9.09
CA VAL A 318 18.14 -7.75 -8.46
C VAL A 318 17.23 -7.09 -9.49
N HIS A 319 16.09 -7.71 -9.75
CA HIS A 319 15.03 -7.16 -10.58
C HIS A 319 13.83 -6.84 -9.73
N TYR A 320 13.29 -5.63 -9.89
CA TYR A 320 12.13 -5.18 -9.14
C TYR A 320 11.07 -4.70 -10.12
N SER A 321 9.89 -5.27 -10.07
CA SER A 321 8.80 -4.96 -11.01
C SER A 321 7.46 -4.85 -10.32
N GLU A 322 6.57 -4.05 -10.87
CA GLU A 322 5.15 -4.11 -10.57
C GLU A 322 4.48 -5.08 -11.53
N VAL A 323 3.69 -6.01 -11.01
CA VAL A 323 2.73 -6.79 -11.80
C VAL A 323 1.34 -6.31 -11.44
N ARG A 324 0.63 -5.75 -12.42
CA ARG A 324 -0.71 -5.21 -12.23
C ARG A 324 -1.74 -5.99 -13.01
N ALA A 325 -2.70 -6.55 -12.28
CA ALA A 325 -3.95 -7.09 -12.79
C ALA A 325 -4.97 -5.95 -12.97
N HIS A 326 -5.16 -5.49 -14.21
CA HIS A 326 -6.09 -4.39 -14.50
C HIS A 326 -7.55 -4.88 -14.45
N PRO A 327 -8.50 -3.97 -14.15
CA PRO A 327 -9.92 -4.27 -14.26
C PRO A 327 -10.34 -4.71 -15.68
N SER A 328 -9.62 -4.27 -16.71
CA SER A 328 -9.86 -4.59 -18.13
C SER A 328 -9.35 -5.96 -18.56
N ARG A 329 -9.06 -6.88 -17.63
CA ARG A 329 -8.53 -8.24 -17.85
C ARG A 329 -7.06 -8.32 -18.27
N ASP A 330 -6.47 -7.20 -18.67
CA ASP A 330 -5.06 -7.12 -19.03
C ASP A 330 -4.17 -7.21 -17.79
N VAL A 331 -3.02 -7.89 -17.93
CA VAL A 331 -1.94 -7.81 -16.95
C VAL A 331 -0.79 -7.02 -17.55
N THR A 332 -0.19 -6.13 -16.76
CA THR A 332 1.04 -5.42 -17.15
C THR A 332 2.15 -5.68 -16.16
N ILE A 333 3.35 -5.89 -16.68
CA ILE A 333 4.59 -5.99 -15.91
C ILE A 333 5.38 -4.71 -16.17
N THR A 334 5.64 -3.91 -15.13
CA THR A 334 6.39 -2.66 -15.25
C THR A 334 7.66 -2.75 -14.41
N PRO A 335 8.86 -2.81 -15.02
CA PRO A 335 10.09 -2.80 -14.25
C PRO A 335 10.30 -1.43 -13.59
N PHE A 336 10.82 -1.43 -12.37
CA PHE A 336 11.33 -0.23 -11.72
C PHE A 336 12.77 0.05 -12.14
N GLN A 337 13.17 1.34 -12.12
CA GLN A 337 14.47 1.82 -12.61
C GLN A 337 15.34 2.43 -11.53
#